data_AF-A0AAV2FQ17-F1
#
_entry.id   AF-A0AAV2FQ17-F1
#
_cell.length_a   1.000
_cell.length_b   1.000
_cell.length_c   1.000
_cell.angle_alpha   90.00
_cell.angle_beta   90.00
_cell.angle_gamma   90.00
#
_symmetry.space_group_name_H-M   'P 1'
#
loop_
_entity.id
_entity.type
_entity.pdbx_description
1 polymer ?
#
loop_
_entity_poly.entity_id
_entity_poly.type
_entity_poly.pdbx_seq_one_letter_code
_entity_poly.pdbx_strand_id
1 'polypeptide(L)'
;MSHENAKSLWDELHRRFGQLNANKLTNLEDEIHRRKQGNMSITQYYTLIKGLWDEYTEYSSIVECNCVLANPNPCSAVVAYNLKQETNYLIRFLRGLNPEFEGVKKQLLMLKPLPTVANAVDDLLQHEQELKANLSGGLKKS
;
A
#
# COMPACT_ATOMS: atom_id res chain seq x y z
N MET A 1 -2.80 21.34 43.85
CA MET A 1 -1.69 21.33 42.88
C MET A 1 -0.71 20.26 43.33
N SER A 2 -0.64 19.12 42.65
CA SER A 2 0.20 18.00 43.11
C SER A 2 0.80 17.24 41.93
N HIS A 3 2.13 17.37 41.81
CA HIS A 3 3.11 16.51 41.15
C HIS A 3 2.71 15.80 39.85
N GLU A 4 3.00 16.46 38.72
CA GLU A 4 3.29 15.77 37.46
C GLU A 4 4.58 14.96 37.67
N ASN A 5 4.46 13.65 37.90
CA ASN A 5 5.61 12.76 37.76
C ASN A 5 5.85 12.53 36.25
N ALA A 6 7.12 12.37 35.86
CA ALA A 6 7.52 12.21 34.45
C ALA A 6 6.77 11.06 33.75
N LYS A 7 6.38 10.02 34.52
CA LYS A 7 5.57 8.90 34.04
C LYS A 7 4.16 9.32 33.64
N SER A 8 3.46 10.10 34.46
CA SER A 8 2.10 10.59 34.17
C SER A 8 2.09 11.53 32.97
N LEU A 9 3.14 12.34 32.80
CA LEU A 9 3.30 13.18 31.61
C LEU A 9 3.55 12.31 30.38
N TRP A 10 4.41 11.30 30.49
CA TRP A 10 4.67 10.33 29.41
C TRP A 10 3.41 9.55 29.01
N ASP A 11 2.63 9.06 29.98
CA ASP A 11 1.41 8.29 29.73
C ASP A 11 0.36 9.17 29.02
N GLU A 12 0.22 10.44 29.41
CA GLU A 12 -0.69 11.38 28.75
C GLU A 12 -0.22 11.72 27.32
N LEU A 13 1.07 11.92 27.11
CA LEU A 13 1.64 12.11 25.76
C LEU A 13 1.39 10.87 24.90
N HIS A 14 1.70 9.69 25.40
CA HIS A 14 1.52 8.43 24.69
C HIS A 14 0.05 8.20 24.33
N ARG A 15 -0.88 8.51 25.24
CA ARG A 15 -2.32 8.44 24.99
C ARG A 15 -2.76 9.39 23.87
N ARG A 16 -2.31 10.65 23.91
CA ARG A 16 -2.66 11.67 22.89
C ARG A 16 -2.06 11.35 21.53
N PHE A 17 -0.75 11.07 21.47
CA PHE A 17 -0.07 10.72 20.23
C PHE A 17 -0.58 9.39 19.66
N GLY A 18 -0.90 8.40 20.50
CA GLY A 18 -1.54 7.16 20.08
C GLY A 18 -2.91 7.40 19.45
N GLN A 19 -3.74 8.28 20.03
CA GLN A 19 -5.03 8.65 19.46
C GLN A 19 -4.90 9.42 18.13
N LEU A 20 -3.92 10.33 18.02
CA LEU A 20 -3.62 11.03 16.78
C LEU A 20 -3.17 10.05 15.68
N ASN A 21 -2.32 9.08 16.02
CA ASN A 21 -1.88 8.03 15.10
C ASN A 21 -3.05 7.18 14.63
N ALA A 22 -3.98 6.81 15.52
CA ALA A 22 -5.18 6.06 15.14
C ALA A 22 -6.05 6.84 14.14
N ASN A 23 -6.32 8.13 14.40
CA ASN A 23 -7.08 8.97 13.47
C ASN A 23 -6.36 9.12 12.12
N LYS A 24 -5.04 9.30 12.13
CA LYS A 24 -4.22 9.41 10.92
C LYS A 24 -4.25 8.11 10.11
N LEU A 25 -4.13 6.96 10.77
CA LEU A 25 -4.25 5.64 10.15
C LEU A 25 -5.61 5.47 9.47
N THR A 26 -6.72 5.73 10.19
CA THR A 26 -8.05 5.62 9.61
C THR A 26 -8.22 6.54 8.40
N ASN A 27 -7.73 7.78 8.47
CA ASN A 27 -7.79 8.69 7.32
C ASN A 27 -6.96 8.19 6.13
N LEU A 28 -5.77 7.65 6.36
CA LEU A 28 -4.90 7.08 5.33
C LEU A 28 -5.54 5.85 4.70
N GLU A 29 -6.11 4.94 5.51
CA GLU A 29 -6.86 3.78 5.00
C GLU A 29 -7.99 4.25 4.09
N ASP A 30 -8.79 5.19 4.55
CA ASP A 30 -9.91 5.77 3.81
C ASP A 30 -9.48 6.40 2.49
N GLU A 31 -8.41 7.19 2.53
CA GLU A 31 -7.85 7.83 1.36
C GLU A 31 -7.36 6.77 0.37
N ILE A 32 -6.50 5.86 0.84
CA ILE A 32 -6.02 4.71 0.07
C ILE A 32 -7.21 4.04 -0.59
N HIS A 33 -8.29 3.72 0.13
CA HIS A 33 -9.50 3.02 -0.34
C HIS A 33 -10.29 3.77 -1.42
N ARG A 34 -10.32 5.10 -1.35
CA ARG A 34 -11.05 5.94 -2.31
C ARG A 34 -10.27 6.25 -3.58
N ARG A 35 -8.93 6.19 -3.56
CA ARG A 35 -8.11 6.47 -4.75
C ARG A 35 -8.41 5.49 -5.90
N LYS A 36 -8.54 6.04 -7.10
CA LYS A 36 -8.75 5.31 -8.36
C LYS A 36 -7.80 5.88 -9.41
N GLN A 37 -7.44 5.08 -10.40
CA GLN A 37 -6.55 5.50 -11.49
C GLN A 37 -7.13 6.68 -12.26
N GLY A 38 -8.38 6.60 -12.73
CA GLY A 38 -9.02 7.68 -13.46
C GLY A 38 -8.21 8.05 -14.70
N ASN A 39 -7.84 9.32 -14.84
CA ASN A 39 -7.07 9.81 -16.00
C ASN A 39 -5.55 9.72 -15.82
N MET A 40 -5.07 9.13 -14.73
CA MET A 40 -3.64 8.97 -14.48
C MET A 40 -3.07 7.81 -15.30
N SER A 41 -1.81 7.95 -15.73
CA SER A 41 -1.04 6.81 -16.20
C SER A 41 -0.80 5.81 -15.07
N ILE A 42 -0.43 4.58 -15.43
CA ILE A 42 -0.04 3.54 -14.46
C ILE A 42 1.06 4.03 -13.53
N THR A 43 2.10 4.70 -14.06
CA THR A 43 3.19 5.26 -13.25
C THR A 43 2.69 6.30 -12.25
N GLN A 44 1.86 7.25 -12.70
CA GLN A 44 1.33 8.31 -11.84
C GLN A 44 0.47 7.73 -10.71
N TYR A 45 -0.41 6.80 -11.06
CA TYR A 45 -1.28 6.14 -10.08
C TYR A 45 -0.47 5.29 -9.09
N TYR A 46 0.53 4.54 -9.57
CA TYR A 46 1.45 3.78 -8.72
C TYR A 46 2.20 4.68 -7.73
N THR A 47 2.79 5.79 -8.18
CA THR A 47 3.51 6.72 -7.30
C THR A 47 2.59 7.29 -6.22
N LEU A 48 1.35 7.66 -6.58
CA LEU A 48 0.36 8.17 -5.63
C LEU A 48 0.00 7.13 -4.58
N ILE A 49 -0.33 5.91 -5.00
CA ILE A 49 -0.71 4.83 -4.09
C ILE A 49 0.47 4.40 -3.22
N LYS A 50 1.68 4.36 -3.78
CA LYS A 50 2.90 4.06 -3.04
C LYS A 50 3.16 5.08 -1.93
N GLY A 51 3.04 6.38 -2.23
CA GLY A 51 3.24 7.43 -1.22
C GLY A 51 2.29 7.29 -0.04
N LEU A 52 1.00 7.06 -0.31
CA LEU A 52 0.01 6.83 0.74
C LEU A 52 0.27 5.55 1.53
N TRP A 53 0.72 4.49 0.85
CA TRP A 53 1.03 3.23 1.49
C TRP A 53 2.27 3.33 2.38
N ASP A 54 3.33 4.00 1.91
CA ASP A 54 4.55 4.24 2.68
C ASP A 54 4.22 5.04 3.96
N GLU A 55 3.42 6.11 3.82
CA GLU A 55 2.93 6.90 4.97
C GLU A 55 2.09 6.03 5.92
N TYR A 56 1.14 5.24 5.41
CA TYR A 56 0.37 4.31 6.24
C TYR A 56 1.27 3.33 6.99
N THR A 57 2.27 2.77 6.31
CA THR A 57 3.19 1.82 6.95
C THR A 57 3.96 2.44 8.09
N GLU A 58 4.42 3.69 7.95
CA GLU A 58 5.13 4.44 8.99
C GLU A 58 4.31 4.50 10.29
N TYR A 59 3.02 4.88 10.21
CA TYR A 59 2.13 4.92 11.38
C TYR A 59 1.68 3.53 11.86
N SER A 60 1.67 2.52 10.99
CA SER A 60 1.22 1.15 11.31
C SER A 60 2.30 0.26 11.92
N SER A 61 3.55 0.74 11.99
CA SER A 61 4.77 0.03 12.41
C SER A 61 4.75 -0.52 13.84
N ILE A 62 3.64 -0.41 14.58
CA ILE A 62 3.52 -0.66 16.03
C ILE A 62 3.45 -2.17 16.35
N VAL A 63 3.76 -3.08 15.41
CA VAL A 63 3.94 -4.50 15.76
C VAL A 63 5.32 -4.69 16.40
N GLU A 64 5.47 -4.19 17.62
CA GLU A 64 6.62 -4.48 18.47
C GLU A 64 6.51 -5.93 18.95
N CYS A 65 7.22 -6.84 18.27
CA CYS A 65 7.41 -8.17 18.83
C CYS A 65 8.56 -8.16 19.83
N ASN A 66 8.25 -8.38 21.11
CA ASN A 66 9.26 -8.54 22.17
C ASN A 66 10.25 -9.70 21.91
N CYS A 67 9.97 -10.56 20.92
CA CYS A 67 10.86 -11.62 20.46
C CYS A 67 12.18 -11.11 19.84
N VAL A 68 12.24 -9.85 19.38
CA VAL A 68 13.43 -9.24 18.75
C VAL A 68 14.58 -9.07 19.75
N LEU A 69 14.28 -8.99 21.06
CA LEU A 69 15.31 -8.88 22.10
C LEU A 69 16.10 -10.19 22.31
N ALA A 70 15.63 -11.32 21.78
CA ALA A 70 16.22 -12.64 22.00
C ALA A 70 16.79 -13.32 20.74
N ASN A 71 16.54 -12.79 19.54
CA ASN A 71 16.99 -13.40 18.28
C ASN A 71 17.19 -12.33 17.18
N PRO A 72 18.33 -12.34 16.46
CA PRO A 72 18.55 -11.43 15.32
C PRO A 72 17.63 -11.70 14.12
N ASN A 73 16.97 -12.86 14.05
CA ASN A 73 16.04 -13.17 12.96
C ASN A 73 14.60 -12.71 13.28
N PRO A 74 13.88 -12.11 12.33
CA PRO A 74 12.48 -11.76 12.51
C PRO A 74 11.66 -13.04 12.79
N CYS A 75 10.80 -12.99 13.81
CA CYS A 75 9.98 -14.15 14.13
C CYS A 75 8.97 -14.42 13.00
N SER A 76 8.48 -15.66 12.93
CA SER A 76 7.52 -16.08 11.90
C SER A 76 6.26 -15.22 11.84
N ALA A 77 5.81 -14.66 12.98
CA ALA A 77 4.67 -13.76 13.03
C ALA A 77 4.93 -12.42 12.31
N VAL A 78 6.12 -11.83 12.48
CA VAL A 78 6.52 -10.60 11.77
C VAL A 78 6.63 -10.86 10.27
N VAL A 79 7.23 -11.98 9.87
CA VAL A 79 7.33 -12.37 8.46
C VAL A 79 5.93 -12.55 7.84
N ALA A 80 5.03 -13.26 8.52
CA ALA A 80 3.66 -13.46 8.05
C ALA A 80 2.87 -12.14 7.98
N TYR A 81 3.07 -11.23 8.94
CA TYR A 81 2.46 -9.90 8.93
C TYR A 81 2.93 -9.09 7.72
N ASN A 82 4.23 -9.02 7.47
CA ASN A 82 4.79 -8.29 6.32
C ASN A 82 4.28 -8.83 4.99
N LEU A 83 4.27 -10.16 4.82
CA LEU A 83 3.72 -10.80 3.62
C LEU A 83 2.23 -10.47 3.41
N LYS A 84 1.45 -10.45 4.50
CA LYS A 84 0.05 -10.04 4.44
C LYS A 84 -0.10 -8.57 4.03
N GLN A 85 0.77 -7.69 4.53
CA GLN A 85 0.74 -6.28 4.14
C GLN A 85 1.13 -6.06 2.68
N GLU A 86 2.15 -6.75 2.18
CA GLU A 86 2.49 -6.73 0.75
C GLU A 86 1.34 -7.23 -0.14
N THR A 87 0.66 -8.29 0.31
CA THR A 87 -0.52 -8.82 -0.38
C THR A 87 -1.67 -7.81 -0.38
N ASN A 88 -1.95 -7.17 0.76
CA ASN A 88 -2.98 -6.13 0.87
C ASN A 88 -2.65 -4.94 -0.04
N TYR A 89 -1.37 -4.55 -0.09
CA TYR A 89 -0.89 -3.46 -0.94
C TYR A 89 -1.16 -3.75 -2.42
N LEU A 90 -0.78 -4.95 -2.89
CA LEU A 90 -1.05 -5.39 -4.25
C LEU A 90 -2.54 -5.37 -4.58
N ILE A 91 -3.37 -6.01 -3.75
CA ILE A 91 -4.82 -6.08 -3.96
C ILE A 91 -5.42 -4.67 -4.03
N ARG A 92 -4.96 -3.78 -3.14
CA ARG A 92 -5.44 -2.41 -3.08
C ARG A 92 -5.06 -1.61 -4.32
N PHE A 93 -3.80 -1.70 -4.75
CA PHE A 93 -3.32 -1.10 -5.99
C PHE A 93 -4.15 -1.55 -7.19
N LEU A 94 -4.27 -2.88 -7.39
CA LEU A 94 -5.02 -3.46 -8.51
C LEU A 94 -6.51 -3.10 -8.50
N ARG A 95 -7.14 -3.01 -7.33
CA ARG A 95 -8.58 -2.66 -7.19
C ARG A 95 -8.90 -1.23 -7.64
N GLY A 96 -7.93 -0.32 -7.62
CA GLY A 96 -8.17 1.05 -8.08
C GLY A 96 -7.85 1.31 -9.55
N LEU A 97 -7.28 0.33 -10.26
CA LEU A 97 -7.06 0.40 -11.70
C LEU A 97 -8.39 0.41 -12.48
N ASN A 98 -8.34 1.04 -13.65
CA ASN A 98 -9.48 1.17 -14.54
C ASN A 98 -9.85 -0.18 -15.22
N PRO A 99 -11.06 -0.30 -15.80
CA PRO A 99 -11.54 -1.54 -16.41
C PRO A 99 -10.71 -2.09 -17.57
N GLU A 100 -9.98 -1.25 -18.31
CA GLU A 100 -9.12 -1.67 -19.43
C GLU A 100 -7.94 -2.56 -19.00
N PHE A 101 -7.62 -2.59 -17.70
CA PHE A 101 -6.60 -3.46 -17.10
C PHE A 101 -7.17 -4.73 -16.48
N GLU A 102 -8.50 -4.99 -16.56
CA GLU A 102 -9.15 -6.12 -15.89
C GLU A 102 -8.60 -7.49 -16.33
N GLY A 103 -8.18 -7.62 -17.59
CA GLY A 103 -7.52 -8.83 -18.09
C GLY A 103 -6.20 -9.12 -17.37
N VAL A 104 -5.30 -8.12 -17.34
CA VAL A 104 -4.00 -8.21 -16.68
C VAL A 104 -4.18 -8.43 -15.17
N LYS A 105 -5.13 -7.73 -14.52
CA LYS A 105 -5.45 -7.93 -13.10
C LYS A 105 -5.80 -9.38 -12.78
N LYS A 106 -6.67 -10.01 -13.59
CA LYS A 106 -7.05 -11.41 -13.40
C LYS A 106 -5.85 -12.34 -13.54
N GLN A 107 -5.00 -12.10 -14.54
CA GLN A 107 -3.78 -12.88 -14.73
C GLN A 107 -2.85 -12.78 -13.51
N LEU A 108 -2.56 -11.57 -13.04
CA LEU A 108 -1.72 -11.32 -11.87
C LEU A 108 -2.24 -12.02 -10.61
N LEU A 109 -3.57 -11.99 -10.38
CA LEU A 109 -4.21 -12.62 -9.23
C LEU A 109 -4.24 -14.17 -9.28
N MET A 110 -3.95 -14.77 -10.44
CA MET A 110 -3.87 -16.23 -10.60
C MET A 110 -2.46 -16.78 -10.36
N LEU A 111 -1.43 -15.92 -10.32
CA LEU A 111 -0.04 -16.34 -10.11
C LEU A 111 0.16 -16.95 -8.71
N LYS A 112 1.01 -17.97 -8.65
CA LYS A 112 1.43 -18.61 -7.40
C LYS A 112 2.97 -18.74 -7.38
N PRO A 113 3.68 -18.00 -6.51
CA PRO A 113 3.16 -17.00 -5.57
C PRO A 113 2.59 -15.75 -6.28
N LEU A 114 1.81 -14.94 -5.56
CA LEU A 114 1.36 -13.64 -6.06
C LEU A 114 2.59 -12.76 -6.37
N PRO A 115 2.50 -11.90 -7.40
CA PRO A 115 3.60 -11.02 -7.77
C PRO A 115 3.78 -9.90 -6.74
N THR A 116 4.96 -9.29 -6.73
CA THR A 116 5.16 -8.03 -6.01
C THR A 116 4.42 -6.90 -6.74
N VAL A 117 4.18 -5.77 -6.07
CA VAL A 117 3.60 -4.60 -6.73
C VAL A 117 4.52 -4.06 -7.84
N ALA A 118 5.84 -4.15 -7.67
CA ALA A 118 6.79 -3.76 -8.71
C ALA A 118 6.61 -4.59 -9.99
N ASN A 119 6.59 -5.92 -9.87
CA ASN A 119 6.38 -6.80 -11.02
C ASN A 119 5.02 -6.57 -11.68
N ALA A 120 3.97 -6.36 -10.88
CA ALA A 120 2.65 -6.04 -11.39
C ALA A 120 2.64 -4.71 -12.17
N VAL A 121 3.38 -3.70 -11.70
CA VAL A 121 3.52 -2.41 -12.39
C VAL A 121 4.21 -2.59 -13.74
N ASP A 122 5.26 -3.41 -13.83
CA ASP A 122 5.96 -3.68 -15.09
C ASP A 122 5.00 -4.29 -16.15
N ASP A 123 4.23 -5.31 -15.76
CA ASP A 123 3.23 -5.93 -16.65
C ASP A 123 2.14 -4.95 -17.10
N LEU A 124 1.69 -4.08 -16.18
CA LEU A 124 0.67 -3.06 -16.47
C LEU A 124 1.21 -1.95 -17.37
N LEU A 125 2.48 -1.57 -17.23
CA LEU A 125 3.13 -0.57 -18.09
C LEU A 125 3.26 -1.09 -19.52
N GLN A 126 3.62 -2.36 -19.69
CA GLN A 126 3.65 -2.99 -21.00
C GLN A 126 2.25 -2.94 -21.65
N HIS A 127 1.21 -3.34 -20.93
CA HIS A 127 -0.16 -3.31 -21.44
C HIS A 127 -0.64 -1.88 -21.77
N GLU A 128 -0.27 -0.88 -20.96
CA GLU A 128 -0.60 0.53 -21.23
C GLU A 128 0.02 1.02 -22.56
N GLN A 129 1.26 0.60 -22.86
CA GLN A 129 1.93 0.92 -24.12
C GLN A 129 1.23 0.27 -25.32
N GLU A 130 0.83 -1.00 -25.20
CA GLU A 130 0.09 -1.72 -26.24
C GLU A 130 -1.26 -1.06 -26.54
N LEU A 131 -2.00 -0.62 -25.52
CA LEU A 131 -3.24 0.14 -25.69
C LEU A 131 -3.00 1.45 -26.46
N LYS A 132 -1.97 2.22 -26.09
CA LYS A 132 -1.61 3.47 -26.76
C LYS A 132 -1.22 3.25 -28.22
N ALA A 133 -0.48 2.18 -28.51
CA ALA A 133 -0.08 1.82 -29.87
C ALA A 133 -1.31 1.50 -30.74
N ASN A 134 -2.25 0.71 -30.23
CA ASN A 134 -3.49 0.32 -30.93
C ASN A 134 -4.38 1.53 -31.25
N LEU A 135 -4.49 2.49 -30.32
CA LEU A 135 -5.20 3.76 -30.54
C LEU A 135 -4.56 4.60 -31.67
N SER A 136 -3.22 4.69 -31.70
CA SER A 136 -2.50 5.44 -32.72
C SER A 136 -2.50 4.77 -34.11
N GLY A 137 -2.61 3.44 -34.16
CA GLY A 137 -2.71 2.66 -35.39
C GLY A 137 -4.08 2.74 -36.06
N GLY A 138 -5.16 2.90 -35.27
CA GLY A 138 -6.53 3.05 -35.79
C GLY A 138 -6.78 4.36 -36.53
N LEU A 139 -6.12 5.45 -36.12
CA LEU A 139 -6.26 6.78 -36.73
C LEU A 139 -5.58 6.93 -38.10
N LYS A 140 -4.73 5.98 -38.50
CA LYS A 140 -4.02 6.00 -39.80
C LYS A 140 -4.72 5.18 -40.90
N LYS A 141 -5.88 4.58 -40.62
CA LYS A 141 -6.63 3.71 -41.55
C LYS A 141 -7.98 4.27 -41.98
N SER A 142 -8.17 5.59 -41.92
CA SER A 142 -9.37 6.27 -42.42
C SER A 142 -9.04 7.20 -43.58
#